data_AF-A0A7S0R4W6-F1
#
_entry.id   AF-A0A7S0R4W6-F1
#
_cell.length_a   1.000
_cell.length_b   1.000
_cell.length_c   1.000
_cell.angle_alpha   90.00
_cell.angle_beta   90.00
_cell.angle_gamma   90.00
#
_symmetry.space_group_name_H-M   'P 1'
#
loop_
_entity.id
_entity.type
_entity.pdbx_description
1 polymer ?
#
loop_
_entity_poly.entity_id
_entity_poly.type
_entity_poly.pdbx_seq_one_letter_code
_entity_poly.pdbx_strand_id
1 'polypeptide(L)'
;ASGLSLQQQVGVRRCRSAAEARAALMRSVSSLQSGLGALLVLFSMLLSRGLDNIQADRDDPEAPLVTEPFGHASQEIVNLFLCRRAVANVFDGDMDLGEG
;
A
#
# COMPACT_ATOMS: atom_id res chain seq x y z
N ALA A 1 -16.86 -22.51 0.62
CA ALA A 1 -15.43 -22.55 0.99
C ALA A 1 -15.25 -21.57 2.14
N SER A 2 -14.89 -22.08 3.31
CA SER A 2 -14.80 -21.32 4.56
C SER A 2 -13.81 -20.16 4.39
N GLY A 3 -14.26 -18.94 4.64
CA GLY A 3 -13.44 -17.74 4.61
C GLY A 3 -12.32 -17.87 5.62
N LEU A 4 -11.14 -18.31 5.15
CA LEU A 4 -9.92 -18.29 5.94
C LEU A 4 -9.65 -16.82 6.29
N SER A 5 -9.67 -16.52 7.59
CA SER A 5 -9.32 -15.21 8.11
C SER A 5 -7.92 -14.85 7.61
N LEU A 6 -7.82 -13.84 6.73
CA LEU A 6 -6.55 -13.27 6.25
C LEU A 6 -5.58 -12.94 7.41
N GLN A 7 -6.13 -12.65 8.58
CA GLN A 7 -5.41 -12.37 9.82
C GLN A 7 -4.54 -13.55 10.28
N GLN A 8 -4.85 -14.79 9.91
CA GLN A 8 -4.04 -15.97 10.21
C GLN A 8 -2.91 -16.21 9.20
N GLN A 9 -2.89 -15.49 8.08
CA GLN A 9 -1.92 -15.72 6.99
C GLN A 9 -0.87 -14.61 6.85
N VAL A 10 -1.04 -13.48 7.52
CA VAL A 10 -0.05 -12.39 7.50
C VAL A 10 0.86 -12.51 8.73
N GLY A 11 2.13 -12.86 8.49
CA GLY A 11 3.15 -13.00 9.53
C GLY A 11 4.31 -12.04 9.31
N VAL A 12 4.91 -11.56 10.40
CA VAL A 12 6.11 -10.71 10.35
C VAL A 12 7.35 -11.59 10.48
N ARG A 13 8.24 -11.54 9.47
CA ARG A 13 9.57 -12.17 9.54
C ARG A 13 10.66 -11.12 9.69
N ARG A 14 11.39 -11.16 10.81
CA ARG A 14 12.62 -10.36 10.97
C ARG A 14 13.75 -11.04 10.21
N CYS A 15 14.42 -10.27 9.36
CA CYS A 15 15.64 -10.68 8.65
C CYS A 15 16.83 -9.89 9.23
N ARG A 16 17.99 -10.53 9.36
CA ARG A 16 19.21 -9.93 9.93
C ARG A 16 20.17 -9.37 8.86
N SER A 17 19.87 -9.61 7.59
CA SER A 17 20.66 -9.11 6.46
C SER A 17 19.82 -8.91 5.21
N ALA A 18 20.31 -8.10 4.28
CA ALA A 18 19.69 -7.92 2.96
C ALA A 18 19.67 -9.24 2.14
N ALA A 19 20.69 -10.08 2.28
CA ALA A 19 20.75 -11.38 1.62
C ALA A 19 19.64 -12.33 2.11
N GLU A 20 19.40 -12.36 3.42
CA GLU A 20 18.32 -13.14 4.02
C GLU A 20 16.95 -12.64 3.55
N ALA A 21 16.74 -11.32 3.54
CA ALA A 21 15.52 -10.68 3.03
C ALA A 21 15.27 -10.98 1.54
N ARG A 22 16.33 -10.96 0.71
CA ARG A 22 16.22 -11.32 -0.71
C ARG A 22 15.85 -12.78 -0.90
N ALA A 23 16.52 -13.70 -0.19
CA ALA A 23 16.20 -15.13 -0.27
C ALA A 23 14.76 -15.41 0.20
N ALA A 24 14.33 -14.69 1.24
CA ALA A 24 12.98 -14.66 1.76
C ALA A 24 11.93 -14.25 0.71
N LEU A 25 12.17 -13.16 -0.01
CA LEU A 25 11.30 -12.67 -1.09
C LEU A 25 11.27 -13.63 -2.28
N MET A 26 12.42 -14.14 -2.71
CA MET A 26 12.51 -15.05 -3.85
C MET A 26 11.75 -16.35 -3.61
N ARG A 27 11.70 -16.87 -2.38
CA ARG A 27 10.87 -18.03 -2.02
C ARG A 27 9.37 -17.77 -2.14
N SER A 28 8.95 -16.51 -2.01
CA SER A 28 7.54 -16.08 -2.06
C SER A 28 7.16 -15.47 -3.41
N VAL A 29 8.09 -15.43 -4.38
CA VAL A 29 7.91 -14.70 -5.65
C VAL A 29 6.75 -15.27 -6.48
N SER A 30 6.51 -16.58 -6.42
CA SER A 30 5.38 -17.21 -7.10
C SER A 30 4.03 -16.72 -6.59
N SER A 31 3.93 -16.44 -5.28
CA SER A 31 2.73 -15.83 -4.69
C SER A 31 2.56 -14.38 -5.15
N LEU A 32 3.65 -13.64 -5.33
CA LEU A 32 3.63 -12.28 -5.90
C LEU A 32 3.29 -12.25 -7.40
N GLN A 33 3.49 -13.36 -8.10
CA GLN A 33 3.10 -13.53 -9.51
C GLN A 33 1.68 -14.11 -9.68
N SER A 34 0.99 -14.43 -8.58
CA SER A 34 -0.39 -14.87 -8.63
C SER A 34 -1.34 -13.72 -8.99
N GLY A 35 -2.61 -14.04 -9.27
CA GLY A 35 -3.64 -13.01 -9.50
C GLY A 35 -3.84 -12.03 -8.33
N LEU A 36 -3.37 -12.38 -7.12
CA LEU A 36 -3.41 -11.52 -5.94
C LEU A 36 -2.10 -10.73 -5.72
N GLY A 37 -1.13 -10.85 -6.63
CA GLY A 37 0.18 -10.24 -6.52
C GLY A 37 0.15 -8.73 -6.30
N ALA A 38 -0.72 -8.02 -7.03
CA ALA A 38 -0.89 -6.58 -6.88
C ALA A 38 -1.34 -6.18 -5.47
N LEU A 39 -2.24 -6.96 -4.86
CA LEU A 39 -2.70 -6.72 -3.48
C LEU A 39 -1.57 -6.99 -2.46
N LEU A 40 -0.75 -8.03 -2.67
CA LEU A 40 0.40 -8.30 -1.82
C LEU A 40 1.44 -7.17 -1.87
N VAL A 41 1.66 -6.58 -3.05
CA VAL A 41 2.54 -5.42 -3.20
C VAL A 41 1.93 -4.18 -2.51
N LEU A 42 0.62 -3.95 -2.68
CA LEU A 42 -0.08 -2.87 -1.97
C LEU A 42 0.05 -3.01 -0.45
N PHE A 43 -0.21 -4.20 0.11
CA PHE A 43 -0.01 -4.43 1.55
C PHE A 43 1.43 -4.22 1.98
N SER A 44 2.40 -4.62 1.15
CA SER A 44 3.82 -4.38 1.45
C SER A 44 4.13 -2.88 1.53
N MET A 45 3.55 -2.05 0.65
CA MET A 45 3.71 -0.60 0.67
C MET A 45 3.04 0.04 1.88
N LEU A 46 1.80 -0.35 2.19
CA LEU A 46 1.05 0.12 3.36
C LEU A 46 1.79 -0.18 4.67
N LEU A 47 2.25 -1.42 4.84
CA LEU A 47 3.01 -1.83 6.02
C LEU A 47 4.39 -1.16 6.09
N SER A 48 5.00 -0.84 4.95
CA SER A 48 6.29 -0.13 4.90
C SER A 48 6.18 1.35 5.26
N ARG A 49 5.06 2.02 4.94
CA ARG A 49 4.77 3.39 5.38
C ARG A 49 4.28 3.42 6.83
N GLY A 50 3.56 2.38 7.25
CA GLY A 50 2.87 2.26 8.54
C GLY A 50 1.43 2.76 8.42
N LEU A 51 0.47 2.05 9.03
CA LEU A 51 -0.96 2.36 8.85
C LEU A 51 -1.35 3.73 9.45
N ASP A 52 -0.83 4.08 10.63
CA ASP A 52 -1.09 5.40 11.25
C ASP A 52 -0.58 6.54 10.37
N ASN A 53 0.59 6.33 9.78
CA ASN A 53 1.21 7.26 8.84
C ASN A 53 0.43 7.39 7.53
N ILE A 54 -0.16 6.29 7.04
CA ILE A 54 -1.06 6.33 5.89
C ILE A 54 -2.29 7.17 6.24
N GLN A 55 -2.91 6.96 7.40
CA GLN A 55 -4.08 7.75 7.79
C GLN A 55 -3.77 9.24 7.96
N ALA A 56 -2.59 9.56 8.49
CA ALA A 56 -2.14 10.95 8.60
C ALA A 56 -1.79 11.60 7.25
N ASP A 57 -1.45 10.81 6.22
CA ASP A 57 -1.18 11.34 4.87
C ASP A 57 -2.47 11.73 4.12
N ARG A 58 -3.63 11.22 4.53
CA ARG A 58 -4.87 11.33 3.75
C ARG A 58 -5.68 12.56 4.15
N ASP A 59 -6.21 13.22 3.13
CA ASP A 59 -7.16 14.33 3.31
C ASP A 59 -8.50 13.84 3.88
N ASP A 60 -8.98 12.69 3.38
CA ASP A 60 -10.14 11.97 3.91
C ASP A 60 -9.75 10.52 4.27
N PRO A 61 -9.52 10.23 5.57
CA PRO A 61 -9.15 8.89 6.05
C PRO A 61 -10.21 7.81 5.78
N GLU A 62 -11.48 8.21 5.70
CA GLU A 62 -12.63 7.29 5.55
C GLU A 62 -12.86 6.89 4.09
N ALA A 63 -12.32 7.66 3.13
CA ALA A 63 -12.42 7.33 1.72
C ALA A 63 -11.77 5.96 1.43
N PRO A 64 -12.34 5.12 0.55
CA PRO A 64 -11.74 3.83 0.24
C PRO A 64 -10.48 3.99 -0.63
N LEU A 65 -9.40 3.26 -0.28
CA LEU A 65 -8.17 3.25 -1.07
C LEU A 65 -8.35 2.57 -2.44
N VAL A 66 -9.30 1.65 -2.55
CA VAL A 66 -9.69 0.98 -3.79
C VAL A 66 -11.15 1.34 -4.06
N THR A 67 -11.39 2.05 -5.16
CA THR A 67 -12.70 2.64 -5.45
C THR A 67 -13.61 1.66 -6.18
N GLU A 68 -14.88 1.65 -5.77
CA GLU A 68 -15.94 0.94 -6.48
C GLU A 68 -16.33 1.66 -7.79
N PRO A 69 -17.02 0.98 -8.73
CA PRO A 69 -17.36 -0.45 -8.72
C PRO A 69 -16.29 -1.34 -9.37
N PHE A 70 -15.28 -0.75 -10.01
CA PHE A 70 -14.31 -1.46 -10.84
C PHE A 70 -13.01 -1.81 -10.11
N GLY A 71 -12.86 -1.39 -8.85
CA GLY A 71 -11.67 -1.68 -8.05
C GLY A 71 -10.45 -0.86 -8.46
N HIS A 72 -10.65 0.40 -8.88
CA HIS A 72 -9.54 1.25 -9.28
C HIS A 72 -8.71 1.68 -8.07
N ALA A 73 -7.41 1.80 -8.26
CA ALA A 73 -6.55 2.40 -7.26
C ALA A 73 -6.91 3.88 -7.09
N SER A 74 -7.07 4.32 -5.85
CA SER A 74 -7.15 5.74 -5.51
C SER A 74 -5.84 6.47 -5.86
N GLN A 75 -5.91 7.79 -5.94
CA GLN A 75 -4.73 8.61 -6.19
C GLN A 75 -3.72 8.51 -5.04
N GLU A 76 -4.19 8.29 -3.82
CA GLU A 76 -3.34 8.01 -2.65
C GLU A 76 -2.54 6.72 -2.81
N ILE A 77 -3.12 5.66 -3.41
CA ILE A 77 -2.35 4.46 -3.77
C ILE A 77 -1.29 4.79 -4.81
N VAL A 78 -1.65 5.54 -5.86
CA VAL A 78 -0.70 5.91 -6.93
C VAL A 78 0.48 6.69 -6.35
N ASN A 79 0.21 7.71 -5.54
CA ASN A 79 1.23 8.53 -4.90
C ASN A 79 2.00 7.78 -3.81
N LEU A 80 1.38 6.80 -3.13
CA LEU A 80 2.11 5.92 -2.22
C LEU A 80 3.17 5.12 -2.97
N PHE A 81 2.87 4.63 -4.17
CA PHE A 81 3.83 3.88 -4.98
C PHE A 81 4.94 4.77 -5.57
N LEU A 82 4.60 5.98 -6.01
CA LEU A 82 5.57 6.90 -6.65
C LEU A 82 6.43 7.65 -5.63
N CYS A 83 5.80 8.16 -4.57
CA CYS A 83 6.39 9.13 -3.64
C CYS A 83 6.49 8.61 -2.20
N ARG A 84 6.03 7.37 -1.93
CA ARG A 84 5.99 6.79 -0.58
C ARG A 84 5.13 7.60 0.41
N ARG A 85 4.16 8.38 -0.09
CA ARG A 85 3.17 9.14 0.70
C ARG A 85 1.78 8.94 0.13
N ALA A 86 0.81 8.65 0.98
CA ALA A 86 -0.57 8.38 0.58
C ALA A 86 -1.42 9.67 0.54
N VAL A 87 -0.95 10.67 -0.21
CA VAL A 87 -1.64 11.95 -0.41
C VAL A 87 -2.44 11.92 -1.70
N ALA A 88 -3.62 12.56 -1.75
CA ALA A 88 -4.38 12.69 -2.99
C ALA A 88 -3.71 13.69 -3.95
N ASN A 89 -3.09 14.73 -3.39
CA ASN A 89 -2.43 15.78 -4.14
C ASN A 89 -0.97 15.94 -3.71
N VAL A 90 -0.06 16.08 -4.68
CA VAL A 90 1.39 16.22 -4.44
C VAL A 90 1.80 17.69 -4.50
N PHE A 91 0.99 18.57 -3.90
CA PHE A 91 1.37 19.98 -3.77
C PHE A 91 2.63 20.06 -2.90
N ASP A 92 3.59 20.87 -3.32
CA ASP A 92 4.86 21.13 -2.64
C ASP A 92 4.72 22.11 -1.45
N GLY A 93 3.49 22.29 -0.95
CA GLY A 93 3.14 23.23 0.11
C GLY A 93 2.58 24.55 -0.40
N ASP A 94 2.52 24.76 -1.72
CA ASP A 94 1.83 25.89 -2.34
C ASP A 94 0.53 25.41 -3.00
N MET A 95 -0.59 26.02 -2.62
CA MET A 95 -1.90 25.74 -3.20
C MET A 95 -2.45 27.06 -3.71
N ASP A 96 -2.21 27.33 -4.99
CA ASP A 96 -2.74 28.51 -5.66
C ASP A 96 -4.24 28.30 -5.93
N LEU A 97 -5.05 28.65 -4.94
CA LEU A 97 -6.50 28.72 -5.06
C LEU A 97 -6.81 29.99 -5.84
N GLY A 98 -6.72 29.92 -7.17
CA GLY A 98 -6.83 31.06 -8.08
C GLY A 98 -7.89 32.07 -7.64
N GLU A 99 -7.51 33.35 -7.63
CA GLU A 99 -8.38 34.46 -7.24
C GLU A 99 -9.68 34.44 -8.07
N GLY A 100 -10.82 34.41 -7.37
CA GLY A 100 -12.16 34.52 -7.96
C GLY A 100 -12.48 35.92 -8.46
#